data_AF-A0A5U3TZF4-F1
#
_entry.id   AF-A0A5U3TZF4-F1
#
_cell.length_a   1.000
_cell.length_b   1.000
_cell.length_c   1.000
_cell.angle_alpha   90.00
_cell.angle_beta   90.00
_cell.angle_gamma   90.00
#
_symmetry.space_group_name_H-M   'P 1'
#
loop_
_entity.id
_entity.type
_entity.pdbx_description
1 polymer ?
#
loop_
_entity_poly.entity_id
_entity_poly.type
_entity_poly.pdbx_seq_one_letter_code
_entity_poly.pdbx_strand_id
1 'polypeptide(L)'
;MKRHTVKLLLLAVVAALSGCHQNPSHPENDGSIKEVVWPSPKRAKLGTGLGVFPTPESISLLNNGMTKDQVYILIGSPHFDEGLFRVREWDYLLHFRTSGYGTHGVTTCQLKIIYNSDLLV
;
A
#
# COMPACT_ATOMS: atom_id res chain seq x y z
N MET A 1 43.76 -1.82 18.36
CA MET A 1 42.50 -1.25 18.90
C MET A 1 41.63 -0.57 17.82
N LYS A 2 42.12 0.37 16.99
CA LYS A 2 41.31 1.08 15.96
C LYS A 2 40.59 0.19 14.93
N ARG A 3 41.16 -0.95 14.54
CA ARG A 3 40.57 -1.88 13.56
C ARG A 3 39.35 -2.65 14.08
N HIS A 4 39.28 -2.89 15.40
CA HIS A 4 38.14 -3.58 16.01
C HIS A 4 36.95 -2.64 16.20
N THR A 5 37.21 -1.37 16.55
CA THR A 5 36.18 -0.33 16.63
C THR A 5 35.54 -0.04 15.27
N VAL A 6 36.32 0.01 14.18
CA VAL A 6 35.78 0.17 12.81
C VAL A 6 34.94 -1.03 12.39
N LYS A 7 35.38 -2.26 12.69
CA LYS A 7 34.58 -3.48 12.42
C LYS A 7 33.28 -3.53 13.24
N LEU A 8 33.32 -3.11 14.51
CA LEU A 8 32.12 -3.04 15.35
C LEU A 8 31.12 -2.00 14.84
N LEU A 9 31.61 -0.84 14.38
CA LEU A 9 30.76 0.23 13.83
C LEU A 9 30.05 -0.21 12.53
N LEU A 10 30.77 -0.89 11.64
CA LEU A 10 30.22 -1.43 10.39
C LEU A 10 29.15 -2.49 10.64
N LEU A 11 29.33 -3.36 11.64
CA LEU A 11 28.36 -4.41 11.96
C LEU A 11 27.04 -3.84 12.53
N ALA A 12 27.12 -2.76 13.31
CA ALA A 12 25.95 -2.09 13.88
C ALA A 12 25.08 -1.40 12.81
N VAL A 13 25.68 -0.85 11.75
CA VAL A 13 24.96 -0.23 10.63
C VAL A 13 24.19 -1.27 9.81
N VAL A 14 24.77 -2.45 9.57
CA VAL A 14 24.11 -3.52 8.78
C VAL A 14 22.94 -4.14 9.55
N ALA A 15 23.02 -4.27 10.87
CA ALA A 15 21.93 -4.78 11.70
C ALA A 15 20.73 -3.81 11.79
N ALA A 16 20.94 -2.51 11.59
CA ALA A 16 19.87 -1.51 11.58
C ALA A 16 19.08 -1.46 10.25
N LEU A 17 19.52 -2.18 9.21
CA LEU A 17 18.90 -2.22 7.88
C LEU A 17 17.91 -3.38 7.71
N SER A 18 17.55 -4.12 8.77
CA SER A 18 16.39 -5.01 8.75
C SER A 18 15.12 -4.16 8.69
N GLY A 19 14.85 -3.57 7.52
CA GLY A 19 13.60 -2.87 7.26
C GLY A 19 12.45 -3.84 7.45
N CYS A 20 11.54 -3.52 8.37
CA CYS A 20 10.26 -4.22 8.46
C CYS A 20 9.62 -4.16 7.08
N HIS A 21 9.41 -5.31 6.45
CA HIS A 21 8.82 -5.37 5.11
C HIS A 21 7.33 -5.01 5.23
N GLN A 22 6.93 -3.90 4.59
CA GLN A 22 5.62 -3.27 4.80
C GLN A 22 4.53 -3.70 3.80
N ASN A 23 4.87 -4.54 2.81
CA ASN A 23 3.93 -5.07 1.81
C ASN A 23 3.47 -6.47 2.25
N PRO A 24 2.28 -6.64 2.86
CA PRO A 24 1.88 -7.89 3.49
C PRO A 24 1.64 -9.03 2.48
N SER A 25 1.30 -8.71 1.24
CA SER A 25 1.11 -9.71 0.17
C SER A 25 2.43 -10.15 -0.49
N HIS A 26 3.55 -9.55 -0.10
CA HIS A 26 4.90 -9.84 -0.61
C HIS A 26 4.98 -9.96 -2.15
N PRO A 27 4.62 -8.91 -2.92
CA PRO A 27 4.74 -8.97 -4.38
C PRO A 27 6.19 -9.16 -4.81
N GLU A 28 6.39 -10.10 -5.74
CA GLU A 28 7.67 -10.33 -6.39
C GLU A 28 8.02 -9.14 -7.32
N ASN A 29 9.23 -9.11 -7.89
CA ASN A 29 9.64 -7.98 -8.72
C ASN A 29 8.79 -7.80 -9.99
N ASP A 30 8.23 -8.89 -10.52
CA ASP A 30 7.35 -8.89 -11.68
C ASP A 30 5.88 -8.56 -11.32
N GLY A 31 5.60 -8.32 -10.04
CA GLY A 31 4.26 -8.05 -9.50
C GLY A 31 3.43 -9.30 -9.24
N SER A 32 3.98 -10.51 -9.42
CA SER A 32 3.29 -11.74 -9.03
C SER A 32 3.15 -11.84 -7.51
N ILE A 33 2.02 -12.38 -7.06
CA ILE A 33 1.68 -12.57 -5.65
C ILE A 33 1.26 -14.02 -5.44
N LYS A 34 1.81 -14.65 -4.40
CA LYS A 34 1.44 -16.02 -4.00
C LYS A 34 0.14 -16.03 -3.20
N GLU A 35 -0.05 -15.05 -2.34
CA GLU A 35 -1.23 -14.90 -1.48
C GLU A 35 -1.56 -13.42 -1.27
N VAL A 36 -2.81 -13.04 -1.47
CA VAL A 36 -3.28 -11.69 -1.22
C VAL A 36 -3.59 -11.53 0.26
N VAL A 37 -2.87 -10.64 0.94
CA VAL A 37 -3.05 -10.37 2.37
C VAL A 37 -3.62 -8.97 2.56
N TRP A 38 -4.79 -8.89 3.20
CA TRP A 38 -5.48 -7.61 3.42
C TRP A 38 -5.16 -7.02 4.79
N PRO A 39 -4.79 -5.73 4.88
CA PRO A 39 -4.64 -5.09 6.17
C PRO A 39 -6.00 -4.95 6.88
N SER A 40 -6.02 -5.02 8.21
CA SER A 40 -7.25 -4.71 8.96
C SER A 40 -7.77 -3.30 8.62
N PRO A 41 -9.05 -3.12 8.25
CA PRO A 41 -9.62 -1.81 7.92
C PRO A 41 -9.39 -0.74 8.99
N LYS A 42 -9.36 -1.11 10.27
CA LYS A 42 -9.13 -0.20 11.41
C LYS A 42 -7.75 0.45 11.42
N ARG A 43 -6.81 -0.05 10.60
CA ARG A 43 -5.45 0.50 10.49
C ARG A 43 -5.32 1.56 9.40
N ALA A 44 -6.38 1.84 8.64
CA ALA A 44 -6.36 2.92 7.67
C ALA A 44 -5.98 4.24 8.37
N LYS A 45 -5.16 5.05 7.71
CA LYS A 45 -4.65 6.33 8.21
C LYS A 45 -5.40 7.51 7.61
N LEU A 46 -5.85 7.38 6.36
CA LEU A 46 -6.56 8.45 5.69
C LEU A 46 -7.97 8.64 6.28
N GLY A 47 -8.43 9.90 6.34
CA GLY A 47 -9.76 10.24 6.85
C GLY A 47 -9.96 9.94 8.33
N THR A 48 -8.92 10.03 9.18
CA THR A 48 -8.92 9.62 10.61
C THR A 48 -9.16 8.12 10.83
N GLY A 49 -8.88 7.29 9.82
CA GLY A 49 -9.14 5.85 9.84
C GLY A 49 -10.55 5.46 9.43
N LEU A 50 -11.30 6.40 8.84
CA LEU A 50 -12.64 6.20 8.30
C LEU A 50 -12.64 6.01 6.78
N GLY A 51 -11.48 5.77 6.14
CA GLY A 51 -11.39 5.62 4.69
C GLY A 51 -11.83 6.86 3.92
N VAL A 52 -12.20 6.67 2.63
CA VAL A 52 -12.73 7.76 1.79
C VAL A 52 -13.92 7.30 0.96
N PHE A 53 -14.72 8.25 0.49
CA PHE A 53 -15.76 8.02 -0.53
C PHE A 53 -15.23 8.47 -1.89
N PRO A 54 -14.60 7.59 -2.69
CA PRO A 54 -14.07 7.98 -4.00
C PRO A 54 -15.21 8.25 -4.99
N THR A 55 -14.91 8.93 -6.09
CA THR A 55 -15.82 8.97 -7.24
C THR A 55 -15.75 7.64 -7.99
N PRO A 56 -16.87 7.02 -8.39
CA PRO A 56 -16.85 5.79 -9.17
C PRO A 56 -16.04 5.91 -10.47
N GLU A 57 -16.06 7.10 -11.07
CA GLU A 57 -15.34 7.39 -12.31
C GLU A 57 -13.83 7.25 -12.13
N SER A 58 -13.25 7.76 -11.04
CA SER A 58 -11.80 7.67 -10.84
C SER A 58 -11.32 6.23 -10.63
N ILE A 59 -12.12 5.42 -9.94
CA ILE A 59 -11.88 3.98 -9.79
C ILE A 59 -11.96 3.27 -11.15
N SER A 60 -12.97 3.62 -11.97
CA SER A 60 -13.18 2.99 -13.28
C SER A 60 -12.07 3.29 -14.30
N LEU A 61 -11.31 4.37 -14.09
CA LEU A 61 -10.20 4.75 -14.94
C LEU A 61 -8.92 3.96 -14.66
N LEU A 62 -8.79 3.32 -13.50
CA LEU A 62 -7.61 2.54 -13.16
C LEU A 62 -7.41 1.39 -14.16
N ASN A 63 -6.18 1.24 -14.67
CA ASN A 63 -5.86 0.20 -15.63
C ASN A 63 -4.38 -0.22 -15.54
N ASN A 64 -4.09 -1.41 -16.05
CA ASN A 64 -2.74 -1.95 -16.12
C ASN A 64 -1.82 -1.04 -16.94
N GLY A 65 -0.56 -0.94 -16.53
CA GLY A 65 0.43 -0.06 -17.13
C GLY A 65 0.38 1.38 -16.64
N MET A 66 -0.52 1.73 -15.71
CA MET A 66 -0.50 3.06 -15.09
C MET A 66 0.69 3.22 -14.14
N THR A 67 1.32 4.38 -14.19
CA THR A 67 2.36 4.77 -13.23
C THR A 67 1.73 5.08 -11.86
N LYS A 68 2.54 4.98 -10.79
CA LYS A 68 2.16 5.44 -9.45
C LYS A 68 1.62 6.86 -9.43
N ASP A 69 2.18 7.77 -10.21
CA ASP A 69 1.74 9.17 -10.30
C ASP A 69 0.33 9.28 -10.91
N GLN A 70 0.04 8.51 -11.96
CA GLN A 70 -1.30 8.47 -12.55
C GLN A 70 -2.34 7.93 -11.57
N VAL A 71 -2.01 6.84 -10.87
CA VAL A 71 -2.88 6.30 -9.81
C VAL A 71 -3.08 7.34 -8.70
N TYR A 72 -2.02 8.00 -8.28
CA TYR A 72 -2.08 9.06 -7.26
C TYR A 72 -2.99 10.21 -7.68
N ILE A 73 -2.95 10.63 -8.94
CA ILE A 73 -3.84 11.68 -9.47
C ILE A 73 -5.30 11.23 -9.45
N LEU A 74 -5.58 9.95 -9.72
CA LEU A 74 -6.95 9.43 -9.80
C LEU A 74 -7.56 9.21 -8.41
N ILE A 75 -6.83 8.58 -7.49
CA ILE A 75 -7.39 8.08 -6.22
C ILE A 75 -6.61 8.51 -4.98
N GLY A 76 -5.59 9.35 -5.13
CA GLY A 76 -4.79 9.88 -4.04
C GLY A 76 -3.71 8.93 -3.52
N SER A 77 -3.18 9.24 -2.34
CA SER A 77 -2.20 8.40 -1.64
C SER A 77 -2.83 7.11 -1.11
N PRO A 78 -2.07 6.01 -0.96
CA PRO A 78 -2.54 4.82 -0.24
C PRO A 78 -2.99 5.13 1.19
N HIS A 79 -3.88 4.31 1.73
CA HIS A 79 -4.51 4.55 3.02
C HIS A 79 -3.83 3.83 4.19
N PHE A 80 -2.80 3.01 3.96
CA PHE A 80 -2.10 2.25 5.00
C PHE A 80 -0.59 2.56 5.01
N ASP A 81 0.13 1.96 5.97
CA ASP A 81 1.56 2.19 6.20
C ASP A 81 2.44 1.39 5.22
N GLU A 82 2.40 1.73 3.93
CA GLU A 82 3.10 0.97 2.85
C GLU A 82 4.62 1.14 2.85
N GLY A 83 5.12 2.15 3.54
CA GLY A 83 6.55 2.49 3.61
C GLY A 83 7.00 3.51 2.56
N LEU A 84 8.30 3.75 2.51
CA LEU A 84 8.91 4.83 1.71
C LEU A 84 9.79 4.35 0.54
N PHE A 85 10.23 3.09 0.57
CA PHE A 85 11.22 2.58 -0.38
C PHE A 85 10.75 1.29 -1.04
N ARG A 86 10.85 1.22 -2.37
CA ARG A 86 10.55 0.02 -3.18
C ARG A 86 9.16 -0.57 -2.91
N VAL A 87 8.19 0.31 -2.61
CA VAL A 87 6.79 -0.06 -2.39
C VAL A 87 6.20 -0.62 -3.69
N ARG A 88 5.57 -1.80 -3.59
CA ARG A 88 4.94 -2.50 -4.71
C ARG A 88 3.48 -2.85 -4.46
N GLU A 89 2.97 -2.45 -3.31
CA GLU A 89 1.63 -2.74 -2.86
C GLU A 89 1.08 -1.46 -2.25
N TRP A 90 -0.06 -1.00 -2.75
CA TRP A 90 -0.81 0.12 -2.20
C TRP A 90 -2.20 -0.35 -1.84
N ASP A 91 -2.58 -0.20 -0.57
CA ASP A 91 -3.90 -0.54 -0.07
C ASP A 91 -4.75 0.70 0.17
N TYR A 92 -6.05 0.55 -0.11
CA TYR A 92 -7.06 1.57 0.03
C TYR A 92 -8.27 1.01 0.78
N LEU A 93 -8.88 1.87 1.60
CA LEU A 93 -10.16 1.63 2.25
C LEU A 93 -11.19 2.61 1.68
N LEU A 94 -12.16 2.09 0.93
CA LEU A 94 -13.12 2.85 0.15
C LEU A 94 -14.54 2.62 0.67
N HIS A 95 -15.38 3.65 0.58
CA HIS A 95 -16.77 3.61 0.97
C HIS A 95 -17.67 4.03 -0.20
N PHE A 96 -18.75 3.29 -0.38
CA PHE A 96 -19.74 3.56 -1.42
C PHE A 96 -21.12 3.68 -0.78
N ARG A 97 -21.88 4.70 -1.18
CA ARG A 97 -23.28 4.84 -0.77
C ARG A 97 -24.13 3.84 -1.55
N THR A 98 -24.66 2.86 -0.84
CA THR A 98 -25.43 1.74 -1.39
C THR A 98 -26.71 1.60 -0.57
N SER A 99 -27.77 2.32 -0.95
CA SER A 99 -29.03 2.28 -0.23
C SER A 99 -29.54 0.85 -0.08
N GLY A 100 -29.88 0.44 1.15
CA GLY A 100 -30.34 -0.92 1.46
C GLY A 100 -29.23 -1.98 1.64
N TYR A 101 -27.96 -1.64 1.41
CA TYR A 101 -26.82 -2.56 1.55
C TYR A 101 -25.72 -1.97 2.45
N GLY A 102 -24.96 -2.85 3.10
CA GLY A 102 -23.90 -2.44 4.02
C GLY A 102 -24.42 -1.83 5.32
N THR A 103 -23.52 -1.25 6.11
CA THR A 103 -23.86 -0.64 7.40
C THR A 103 -24.37 0.77 7.18
N HIS A 104 -25.60 1.06 7.63
CA HIS A 104 -26.26 2.37 7.44
C HIS A 104 -26.29 2.85 5.97
N GLY A 105 -26.46 1.93 5.01
CA GLY A 105 -26.49 2.26 3.58
C GLY A 105 -25.11 2.58 3.00
N VAL A 106 -24.04 2.17 3.67
CA VAL A 106 -22.65 2.32 3.22
C VAL A 106 -21.98 0.96 3.13
N THR A 107 -21.51 0.63 1.93
CA THR A 107 -20.64 -0.52 1.70
C THR A 107 -19.18 -0.10 1.82
N THR A 108 -18.40 -0.90 2.55
CA THR A 108 -16.95 -0.69 2.71
C THR A 108 -16.21 -1.73 1.87
N CYS A 109 -15.27 -1.27 1.05
CA CYS A 109 -14.46 -2.11 0.18
C CYS A 109 -12.97 -1.83 0.43
N GLN A 110 -12.13 -2.85 0.30
CA GLN A 110 -10.69 -2.67 0.22
C GLN A 110 -10.25 -2.84 -1.23
N LEU A 111 -9.34 -1.97 -1.68
CA LEU A 111 -8.71 -2.02 -2.99
C LEU A 111 -7.21 -2.15 -2.78
N LYS A 112 -6.58 -3.10 -3.46
CA LYS A 112 -5.12 -3.29 -3.45
C LYS A 112 -4.61 -3.12 -4.87
N ILE A 113 -3.57 -2.32 -5.01
CA ILE A 113 -2.88 -2.08 -6.28
C ILE A 113 -1.47 -2.63 -6.18
N ILE A 114 -1.10 -3.45 -7.16
CA ILE A 114 0.20 -4.11 -7.23
C ILE A 114 1.02 -3.49 -8.36
N TYR A 115 2.31 -3.30 -8.09
CA TYR A 115 3.23 -2.70 -9.04
C TYR A 115 4.37 -3.66 -9.40
N ASN A 116 4.59 -3.81 -10.70
CA ASN A 116 5.85 -4.27 -11.25
C ASN A 116 6.73 -3.04 -11.51
N SER A 117 7.80 -2.90 -10.73
CA SER A 117 8.53 -1.63 -10.56
C SER A 117 7.58 -0.47 -10.19
N ASP A 118 7.19 0.33 -11.17
CA ASP A 118 6.35 1.52 -10.99
C ASP A 118 5.08 1.49 -11.85
N LEU A 119 4.79 0.36 -12.50
CA LEU A 119 3.60 0.16 -13.34
C LEU A 119 2.62 -0.79 -12.66
N LEU A 120 1.35 -0.38 -12.62
CA LEU A 120 0.24 -1.17 -12.15
C LEU A 120 0.11 -2.45 -12.99
N VAL A 121 -0.04 -3.61 -12.34
CA VAL A 121 -0.22 -4.92 -13.00
C VAL A 121 -1.40 -5.71 -12.47
#